data_AF-A0A7S3X9X8-F1
#
_entry.id   AF-A0A7S3X9X8-F1
#
_cell.length_a   1.000
_cell.length_b   1.000
_cell.length_c   1.000
_cell.angle_alpha   90.00
_cell.angle_beta   90.00
_cell.angle_gamma   90.00
#
_symmetry.space_group_name_H-M   'P 1'
#
loop_
_entity.id
_entity.type
_entity.pdbx_description
1 polymer ?
#
loop_
_entity_poly.entity_id
_entity_poly.type
_entity_poly.pdbx_seq_one_letter_code
_entity_poly.pdbx_strand_id
1 'polypeptide(L)'
;AVGALRRALSSPLAPALVGARGVCTGAGGRGVGARAWRVYLSGEIHSSWREELAAGVARAQLPIELSAPNTSHEDSDDCAAIILGMEEKRPNWDRIGASMNAVRTRTLIDQADVVVVRFGEKYRQWNAAFDAGYAFAKGKPIITLHPPSLGHSLKEVNAAANVVCEDVSQVVQTLAYVIDGALPPPKDGDAFIPIVERLGKGNPNP
;
A
#
# COMPACT_ATOMS: atom_id res chain seq x y z
N ALA A 1 -62.99 7.51 14.16
CA ALA A 1 -62.02 6.70 14.92
C ALA A 1 -60.72 7.47 14.96
N VAL A 2 -60.48 8.34 15.95
CA VAL A 2 -59.93 8.06 17.30
C VAL A 2 -58.64 7.24 17.23
N GLY A 3 -57.53 7.86 17.61
CA GLY A 3 -56.23 7.20 17.73
C GLY A 3 -55.07 8.17 18.00
N ALA A 4 -55.24 9.05 18.98
CA ALA A 4 -54.17 9.91 19.50
C ALA A 4 -53.26 9.11 20.44
N LEU A 5 -51.95 9.37 20.45
CA LEU A 5 -51.17 9.24 21.69
C LEU A 5 -50.09 10.32 21.77
N ARG A 6 -50.20 11.12 22.84
CA ARG A 6 -49.29 12.17 23.29
C ARG A 6 -48.34 11.62 24.36
N ARG A 7 -47.09 12.12 24.33
CA ARG A 7 -46.17 12.48 25.47
C ARG A 7 -45.79 11.33 26.44
N ALA A 8 -44.64 11.33 27.14
CA ALA A 8 -43.88 12.43 27.70
C ALA A 8 -42.40 12.04 27.99
N LEU A 9 -41.61 13.09 28.21
CA LEU A 9 -40.21 13.16 28.63
C LEU A 9 -39.99 12.68 30.08
N SER A 10 -38.80 12.14 30.37
CA SER A 10 -38.05 12.42 31.61
C SER A 10 -36.62 11.85 31.55
N SER A 11 -35.63 12.70 31.82
CA SER A 11 -34.19 12.41 32.02
C SER A 11 -33.87 12.45 33.54
N PRO A 12 -32.61 12.43 34.00
CA PRO A 12 -31.68 11.30 34.20
C PRO A 12 -31.32 11.09 35.68
N LEU A 13 -30.68 9.96 36.06
CA LEU A 13 -29.91 9.86 37.31
C LEU A 13 -28.77 8.83 37.19
N ALA A 14 -27.55 9.28 37.46
CA ALA A 14 -26.39 8.45 37.82
C ALA A 14 -26.23 8.43 39.35
N PRO A 15 -25.50 7.45 39.92
CA PRO A 15 -24.29 7.83 40.66
C PRO A 15 -23.08 6.86 40.57
N ALA A 16 -21.89 7.50 40.54
CA ALA A 16 -20.59 7.25 41.19
C ALA A 16 -19.99 5.85 41.49
N LEU A 17 -18.80 5.62 40.90
CA LEU A 17 -17.46 5.28 41.47
C LEU A 17 -17.25 4.13 42.49
N VAL A 18 -16.38 3.17 42.14
CA VAL A 18 -15.15 2.62 42.83
C VAL A 18 -14.53 1.63 41.79
N GLY A 19 -13.26 1.56 41.40
CA GLY A 19 -11.97 1.82 42.03
C GLY A 19 -11.16 0.52 42.05
N ALA A 20 -10.40 0.20 40.99
CA ALA A 20 -9.38 -0.86 41.02
C ALA A 20 -8.18 -0.48 40.15
N ARG A 21 -7.05 -0.24 40.82
CA ARG A 21 -5.73 0.04 40.25
C ARG A 21 -5.21 -1.22 39.55
N GLY A 22 -4.83 -1.09 38.28
CA GLY A 22 -4.02 -2.06 37.55
C GLY A 22 -2.89 -1.33 36.85
N VAL A 23 -1.66 -1.67 37.22
CA VAL A 23 -0.40 -1.04 36.82
C VAL A 23 -0.26 -0.98 35.29
N CYS A 24 -0.21 0.22 34.72
CA CYS A 24 0.27 0.44 33.37
C CYS A 24 1.80 0.47 33.40
N THR A 25 2.46 -0.65 33.08
CA THR A 25 3.85 -0.62 32.67
C THR A 25 3.91 -0.04 31.26
N GLY A 26 4.33 1.22 31.18
CA GLY A 26 4.61 1.90 29.92
C GLY A 26 5.80 1.27 29.20
N ALA A 27 5.63 1.03 27.91
CA ALA A 27 6.72 0.89 26.95
C ALA A 27 6.24 1.46 25.61
N GLY A 28 7.01 2.38 25.05
CA GLY A 28 6.84 2.91 23.70
C GLY A 28 6.15 4.28 23.63
N GLY A 29 6.86 5.33 24.04
CA GLY A 29 6.49 6.69 23.67
C GLY A 29 6.46 6.81 22.15
N ARG A 30 5.27 6.96 21.56
CA ARG A 30 5.15 7.40 20.17
C ARG A 30 5.55 8.86 20.14
N GLY A 31 6.71 9.13 19.56
CA GLY A 31 7.22 10.48 19.37
C GLY A 31 6.18 11.34 18.66
N VAL A 32 5.80 12.43 19.30
CA VAL A 32 5.16 13.58 18.65
C VAL A 32 6.17 14.09 17.62
N GLY A 33 6.01 13.72 16.35
CA GLY A 33 6.87 14.18 15.25
C GLY A 33 7.24 13.18 14.14
N ALA A 34 6.66 11.97 14.07
CA ALA A 34 6.96 11.06 12.95
C ALA A 34 6.36 11.59 11.64
N ARG A 35 7.21 11.88 10.65
CA ARG A 35 6.80 12.25 9.28
C ARG A 35 6.01 11.11 8.65
N ALA A 36 4.87 11.42 8.05
CA ALA A 36 4.14 10.43 7.25
C ALA A 36 4.96 10.04 6.00
N TRP A 37 5.07 8.73 5.76
CA TRP A 37 5.65 8.14 4.57
C TRP A 37 4.62 8.11 3.45
N ARG A 38 4.98 8.59 2.26
CA ARG A 38 4.13 8.51 1.08
C ARG A 38 4.46 7.25 0.31
N VAL A 39 3.48 6.36 0.19
CA VAL A 39 3.63 5.11 -0.57
C VAL A 39 2.68 5.15 -1.76
N TYR A 40 3.25 5.08 -2.96
CA TYR A 40 2.48 5.02 -4.20
C TYR A 40 2.27 3.56 -4.61
N LEU A 41 1.01 3.19 -4.82
CA LEU A 41 0.61 1.84 -5.19
C LEU A 41 0.31 1.79 -6.69
N SER A 42 1.25 1.28 -7.49
CA SER A 42 1.07 1.04 -8.92
C SER A 42 0.59 -0.38 -9.23
N GLY A 43 0.02 -0.58 -10.41
CA GLY A 43 -0.28 -1.89 -10.96
C GLY A 43 -1.77 -2.21 -11.00
N GLU A 44 -2.07 -3.51 -10.95
CA GLU A 44 -3.43 -4.02 -11.19
C GLU A 44 -4.55 -3.34 -10.39
N ILE A 45 -5.73 -3.30 -11.02
CA ILE A 45 -6.96 -2.69 -10.50
C ILE A 45 -8.15 -3.68 -10.42
N HIS A 46 -7.93 -4.96 -10.70
CA HIS A 46 -8.98 -6.00 -10.79
C HIS A 46 -9.08 -6.91 -9.56
N SER A 47 -8.49 -6.53 -8.42
CA SER A 47 -8.55 -7.26 -7.16
C SER A 47 -8.54 -6.30 -5.96
N SER A 48 -8.79 -6.84 -4.77
CA SER A 48 -8.88 -6.12 -3.49
C SER A 48 -7.53 -5.82 -2.82
N TRP A 49 -6.40 -6.01 -3.51
CA TRP A 49 -5.09 -5.98 -2.87
C TRP A 49 -4.73 -4.62 -2.25
N ARG A 50 -5.28 -3.52 -2.79
CA ARG A 50 -5.05 -2.15 -2.26
C ARG A 50 -5.79 -1.94 -0.96
N GLU A 51 -7.04 -2.41 -0.90
CA GLU A 51 -7.88 -2.38 0.28
C GLU A 51 -7.28 -3.26 1.39
N GLU A 52 -6.80 -4.45 1.03
CA GLU A 52 -6.08 -5.35 1.94
C GLU A 52 -4.80 -4.70 2.48
N LEU A 53 -4.02 -4.06 1.62
CA LEU A 53 -2.80 -3.35 2.02
C LEU A 53 -3.12 -2.17 2.94
N ALA A 54 -4.12 -1.36 2.59
CA ALA A 54 -4.58 -0.24 3.41
C ALA A 54 -5.05 -0.70 4.80
N ALA A 55 -5.83 -1.79 4.85
CA ALA A 55 -6.27 -2.39 6.10
C ALA A 55 -5.09 -2.94 6.93
N GLY A 56 -4.09 -3.54 6.28
CA GLY A 56 -2.88 -4.02 6.93
C GLY A 56 -2.04 -2.89 7.52
N VAL A 57 -1.80 -1.83 6.74
CA VAL A 57 -1.11 -0.60 7.17
C VAL A 57 -1.81 0.04 8.37
N ALA A 58 -3.14 0.18 8.31
CA ALA A 58 -3.93 0.75 9.39
C ALA A 58 -3.87 -0.10 10.67
N ARG A 59 -3.95 -1.43 10.53
CA ARG A 59 -3.86 -2.37 11.65
C ARG A 59 -2.48 -2.35 12.31
N ALA A 60 -1.43 -2.24 11.52
CA ALA A 60 -0.06 -2.07 11.99
C ALA A 60 0.23 -0.66 12.53
N GLN A 61 -0.72 0.28 12.39
CA GLN A 61 -0.61 1.67 12.83
C GLN A 61 0.60 2.40 12.24
N LEU A 62 0.97 2.06 11.00
CA LEU A 62 2.11 2.66 10.31
C LEU A 62 1.77 4.10 9.89
N PRO A 63 2.70 5.06 10.01
CA PRO A 63 2.50 6.45 9.61
C PRO A 63 2.62 6.60 8.09
N ILE A 64 1.69 6.01 7.33
CA ILE A 64 1.73 5.96 5.86
C ILE A 64 0.53 6.69 5.26
N GLU A 65 0.80 7.51 4.26
CA GLU A 65 -0.18 8.04 3.31
C GLU A 65 -0.10 7.23 2.01
N LEU A 66 -1.21 6.56 1.66
CA LEU A 66 -1.32 5.76 0.45
C LEU A 66 -1.86 6.61 -0.70
N SER A 67 -1.25 6.47 -1.87
CA SER A 67 -1.74 7.06 -3.12
C SER A 67 -1.73 6.02 -4.25
N ALA A 68 -2.56 6.23 -5.28
CA ALA A 68 -2.77 5.28 -6.37
C ALA A 68 -3.17 6.01 -7.66
N PRO A 69 -3.05 5.37 -8.84
CA PRO A 69 -3.67 5.86 -10.06
C PRO A 69 -5.20 5.90 -9.91
N ASN A 70 -5.89 6.49 -10.89
CA ASN A 70 -7.34 6.32 -10.96
C ASN A 70 -7.65 4.83 -11.21
N THR A 71 -8.39 4.20 -10.29
CA THR A 71 -8.74 2.77 -10.38
C THR A 71 -10.08 2.54 -11.07
N SER A 72 -10.84 3.59 -11.37
CA SER A 72 -12.02 3.52 -12.21
C SER A 72 -11.59 3.45 -13.67
N HIS A 73 -11.88 2.32 -14.32
CA HIS A 73 -11.47 2.07 -15.70
C HIS A 73 -12.12 3.07 -16.66
N GLU A 74 -13.44 3.26 -16.55
CA GLU A 74 -14.20 4.20 -17.37
C GLU A 74 -13.71 5.64 -17.18
N ASP A 75 -13.53 6.08 -15.93
CA ASP A 75 -13.05 7.45 -15.68
C ASP A 75 -11.62 7.65 -16.19
N SER A 76 -10.77 6.62 -16.09
CA SER A 76 -9.38 6.69 -16.55
C SER A 76 -9.30 6.79 -18.07
N ASP A 77 -10.10 6.03 -18.80
CA ASP A 77 -10.11 6.01 -20.27
C ASP A 77 -10.74 7.28 -20.83
N ASP A 78 -11.88 7.70 -20.27
CA ASP A 78 -12.66 8.80 -20.81
C ASP A 78 -12.29 10.18 -20.24
N CYS A 79 -11.36 10.26 -19.28
CA CYS A 79 -11.02 11.53 -18.61
C CYS A 79 -10.73 12.68 -19.58
N ALA A 80 -9.96 12.42 -20.63
CA ALA A 80 -9.60 13.42 -21.62
C ALA A 80 -10.80 13.82 -22.49
N ALA A 81 -11.64 12.85 -22.88
CA ALA A 81 -12.84 13.10 -23.66
C ALA A 81 -13.83 13.96 -22.88
N ILE A 82 -14.05 13.62 -21.60
CA ILE A 82 -14.95 14.33 -20.69
C ILE A 82 -14.47 15.76 -20.44
N ILE A 83 -13.16 15.96 -20.20
CA ILE A 83 -12.63 17.27 -19.79
C ILE A 83 -12.30 18.18 -20.98
N LEU A 84 -11.72 17.63 -22.06
CA LEU A 84 -11.21 18.39 -23.20
C LEU A 84 -12.12 18.33 -24.44
N GLY A 85 -13.25 17.64 -24.33
CA GLY A 85 -14.24 17.43 -25.39
C GLY A 85 -13.84 16.36 -26.41
N MET A 86 -14.86 15.66 -26.92
CA MET A 86 -14.75 14.77 -28.08
C MET A 86 -14.64 15.60 -29.34
N GLU A 87 -13.43 15.72 -29.89
CA GLU A 87 -13.23 16.36 -31.18
C GLU A 87 -13.24 15.25 -32.25
N GLU A 88 -14.20 15.28 -33.18
CA GLU A 88 -14.34 14.31 -34.29
C GLU A 88 -13.05 14.15 -35.12
N LYS A 89 -12.11 15.08 -35.00
CA LYS A 89 -10.81 15.12 -35.68
C LYS A 89 -9.61 14.66 -34.82
N ARG A 90 -9.80 14.11 -33.61
CA ARG A 90 -8.70 13.62 -32.75
C ARG A 90 -8.51 12.10 -32.88
N PRO A 91 -7.66 11.60 -33.80
CA PRO A 91 -7.39 10.17 -33.95
C PRO A 91 -6.56 9.54 -32.79
N ASN A 92 -6.53 10.13 -31.59
CA ASN A 92 -5.62 9.75 -30.50
C ASN A 92 -6.18 10.03 -29.09
N TRP A 93 -7.48 9.83 -28.87
CA TRP A 93 -8.15 10.09 -27.58
C TRP A 93 -7.52 9.28 -26.43
N ASP A 94 -7.25 7.99 -26.63
CA ASP A 94 -6.53 7.13 -25.68
C ASP A 94 -5.17 7.72 -25.27
N ARG A 95 -4.42 8.27 -26.24
CA ARG A 95 -3.11 8.90 -25.97
C ARG A 95 -3.26 10.13 -25.08
N ILE A 96 -4.31 10.91 -25.27
CA ILE A 96 -4.54 12.13 -24.49
C ILE A 96 -4.96 11.76 -23.06
N GLY A 97 -5.87 10.78 -22.90
CA GLY A 97 -6.23 10.23 -21.60
C GLY A 97 -5.02 9.66 -20.86
N ALA A 98 -4.22 8.83 -21.54
CA ALA A 98 -2.97 8.31 -21.02
C ALA A 98 -1.98 9.43 -20.64
N SER A 99 -1.91 10.53 -21.41
CA SER A 99 -1.05 11.67 -21.09
C SER A 99 -1.50 12.41 -19.82
N MET A 100 -2.81 12.58 -19.62
CA MET A 100 -3.36 13.17 -18.39
C MET A 100 -3.11 12.28 -17.18
N ASN A 101 -3.34 10.98 -17.32
CA ASN A 101 -3.01 10.00 -16.29
C ASN A 101 -1.51 10.01 -15.96
N ALA A 102 -0.65 10.15 -16.97
CA ALA A 102 0.80 10.25 -16.77
C ALA A 102 1.21 11.49 -15.95
N VAL A 103 0.54 12.65 -16.12
CA VAL A 103 0.80 13.83 -15.27
C VAL A 103 0.55 13.49 -13.79
N ARG A 104 -0.59 12.86 -13.49
CA ARG A 104 -0.94 12.44 -12.13
C ARG A 104 0.04 11.41 -11.60
N THR A 105 0.21 10.29 -12.31
CA THR A 105 1.04 9.16 -11.89
C THR A 105 2.49 9.56 -11.66
N ARG A 106 3.10 10.33 -12.58
CA ARG A 106 4.50 10.79 -12.41
C ARG A 106 4.64 11.71 -11.21
N THR A 107 3.68 12.60 -11.00
CA THR A 107 3.67 13.49 -9.82
C THR A 107 3.62 12.70 -8.52
N LEU A 108 2.74 11.69 -8.45
CA LEU A 108 2.61 10.85 -7.25
C LEU A 108 3.84 9.97 -7.01
N ILE A 109 4.43 9.39 -8.07
CA ILE A 109 5.68 8.63 -7.97
C ILE A 109 6.82 9.55 -7.50
N ASP A 110 6.95 10.76 -8.06
CA ASP A 110 7.99 11.71 -7.68
C ASP A 110 7.89 12.14 -6.21
N GLN A 111 6.68 12.19 -5.66
CA GLN A 111 6.43 12.53 -4.25
C GLN A 111 6.57 11.34 -3.30
N ALA A 112 6.48 10.11 -3.82
CA ALA A 112 6.54 8.90 -3.02
C ALA A 112 7.93 8.68 -2.41
N ASP A 113 7.92 8.17 -1.18
CA ASP A 113 9.10 7.65 -0.48
C ASP A 113 9.39 6.19 -0.87
N VAL A 114 8.34 5.41 -1.13
CA VAL A 114 8.40 4.02 -1.61
C VAL A 114 7.32 3.80 -2.66
N VAL A 115 7.64 3.04 -3.71
CA VAL A 115 6.69 2.63 -4.74
C VAL A 115 6.44 1.13 -4.62
N VAL A 116 5.17 0.72 -4.47
CA VAL A 116 4.75 -0.68 -4.53
C VAL A 116 4.13 -0.94 -5.89
N VAL A 117 4.67 -1.89 -6.65
CA VAL A 117 4.19 -2.24 -7.99
C VAL A 117 3.64 -3.66 -7.98
N ARG A 118 2.33 -3.80 -8.14
CA ARG A 118 1.67 -5.12 -8.12
C ARG A 118 1.44 -5.67 -9.52
N PHE A 119 1.95 -6.88 -9.76
CA PHE A 119 1.72 -7.63 -10.99
C PHE A 119 0.73 -8.79 -10.77
N GLY A 120 -0.25 -8.95 -11.67
CA GLY A 120 -1.25 -10.01 -11.65
C GLY A 120 -1.25 -10.87 -12.92
N GLU A 121 -1.92 -12.02 -12.86
CA GLU A 121 -1.81 -13.06 -13.91
C GLU A 121 -2.72 -12.83 -15.12
N LYS A 122 -3.83 -12.10 -14.96
CA LYS A 122 -4.91 -12.03 -15.97
C LYS A 122 -4.61 -11.12 -17.17
N TYR A 123 -3.79 -10.08 -17.00
CA TYR A 123 -3.55 -9.06 -18.02
C TYR A 123 -2.09 -8.66 -18.13
N ARG A 124 -1.68 -8.25 -19.33
CA ARG A 124 -0.35 -7.69 -19.58
C ARG A 124 -0.29 -6.27 -19.01
N GLN A 125 0.32 -6.11 -17.83
CA GLN A 125 0.34 -4.86 -17.08
C GLN A 125 1.53 -3.98 -17.48
N TRP A 126 1.52 -3.54 -18.74
CA TRP A 126 2.58 -2.69 -19.29
C TRP A 126 2.68 -1.34 -18.59
N ASN A 127 1.56 -0.79 -18.12
CA ASN A 127 1.55 0.41 -17.28
C ASN A 127 2.31 0.21 -15.97
N ALA A 128 2.13 -0.94 -15.30
CA ALA A 128 2.84 -1.26 -14.07
C ALA A 128 4.35 -1.41 -14.29
N ALA A 129 4.75 -2.07 -15.39
CA ALA A 129 6.15 -2.19 -15.77
C ALA A 129 6.77 -0.83 -16.12
N PHE A 130 6.00 0.05 -16.79
CA PHE A 130 6.44 1.40 -17.10
C PHE A 130 6.62 2.25 -15.84
N ASP A 131 5.67 2.18 -14.90
CA ASP A 131 5.76 2.85 -13.60
C ASP A 131 6.97 2.38 -12.79
N ALA A 132 7.25 1.06 -12.79
CA ALA A 132 8.45 0.51 -12.14
C ALA A 132 9.74 1.07 -12.78
N GLY A 133 9.81 1.11 -14.12
CA GLY A 133 10.94 1.69 -14.83
C GLY A 133 11.12 3.18 -14.55
N TYR A 134 10.03 3.94 -14.50
CA TYR A 134 10.05 5.36 -14.15
C TYR A 134 10.52 5.57 -12.70
N ALA A 135 9.97 4.83 -11.74
CA ALA A 135 10.38 4.87 -10.33
C ALA A 135 11.88 4.56 -10.18
N PHE A 136 12.37 3.54 -10.90
CA PHE A 136 13.78 3.17 -10.89
C PHE A 136 14.67 4.30 -11.43
N ALA A 137 14.29 4.88 -12.57
CA ALA A 137 15.02 6.00 -13.17
C ALA A 137 15.05 7.25 -12.25
N LYS A 138 14.05 7.39 -11.37
CA LYS A 138 13.97 8.45 -10.36
C LYS A 138 14.68 8.11 -9.04
N GLY A 139 15.30 6.94 -8.94
CA GLY A 139 15.98 6.46 -7.73
C GLY A 139 15.03 6.17 -6.57
N LYS A 140 13.76 5.83 -6.87
CA LYS A 140 12.77 5.50 -5.84
C LYS A 140 12.98 4.06 -5.37
N PRO A 141 12.89 3.79 -4.05
CA PRO A 141 12.78 2.44 -3.55
C PRO A 141 11.54 1.72 -4.10
N ILE A 142 11.71 0.51 -4.59
CA ILE A 142 10.64 -0.28 -5.23
C ILE A 142 10.42 -1.60 -4.47
N ILE A 143 9.16 -1.89 -4.19
CA ILE A 143 8.68 -3.20 -3.76
C ILE A 143 7.82 -3.76 -4.89
N THR A 144 8.12 -4.95 -5.41
CA THR A 144 7.22 -5.66 -6.32
C THR A 144 6.32 -6.60 -5.54
N LEU A 145 5.06 -6.75 -5.97
CA LEU A 145 4.09 -7.68 -5.41
C LEU A 145 3.52 -8.56 -6.52
N HIS A 146 3.83 -9.85 -6.53
CA HIS A 146 3.31 -10.76 -7.56
C HIS A 146 3.43 -12.24 -7.13
N PRO A 147 2.57 -13.14 -7.64
CA PRO A 147 2.73 -14.56 -7.38
C PRO A 147 4.05 -15.12 -7.95
N PRO A 148 4.61 -16.21 -7.39
CA PRO A 148 5.87 -16.80 -7.86
C PRO A 148 5.90 -17.15 -9.35
N SER A 149 4.73 -17.51 -9.91
CA SER A 149 4.54 -17.85 -11.33
C SER A 149 5.03 -16.76 -12.30
N LEU A 150 5.03 -15.50 -11.88
CA LEU A 150 5.45 -14.35 -12.70
C LEU A 150 6.94 -14.02 -12.56
N GLY A 151 7.67 -14.64 -11.64
CA GLY A 151 9.05 -14.27 -11.31
C GLY A 151 10.02 -14.31 -12.51
N HIS A 152 9.86 -15.29 -13.41
CA HIS A 152 10.70 -15.37 -14.62
C HIS A 152 10.39 -14.23 -15.61
N SER A 153 9.11 -13.95 -15.84
CA SER A 153 8.66 -12.89 -16.75
C SER A 153 8.97 -11.48 -16.25
N LEU A 154 9.17 -11.33 -14.94
CA LEU A 154 9.48 -10.06 -14.28
C LEU A 154 10.96 -9.94 -13.87
N LYS A 155 11.85 -10.82 -14.34
CA LYS A 155 13.24 -10.89 -13.86
C LYS A 155 14.00 -9.55 -13.94
N GLU A 156 13.81 -8.75 -14.99
CA GLU A 156 14.42 -7.42 -15.11
C GLU A 156 13.79 -6.39 -14.15
N VAL A 157 12.47 -6.47 -13.94
CA VAL A 157 11.75 -5.60 -13.00
C VAL A 157 12.16 -5.94 -11.56
N ASN A 158 12.26 -7.23 -11.24
CA ASN A 158 12.69 -7.71 -9.93
C ASN A 158 14.16 -7.39 -9.67
N ALA A 159 15.02 -7.39 -10.69
CA ALA A 159 16.40 -6.93 -10.56
C ALA A 159 16.50 -5.42 -10.25
N ALA A 160 15.52 -4.62 -10.68
CA ALA A 160 15.41 -3.21 -10.34
C ALA A 160 14.75 -2.94 -8.97
N ALA A 161 14.05 -3.92 -8.41
CA ALA A 161 13.35 -3.81 -7.14
C ALA A 161 14.28 -4.01 -5.95
N ASN A 162 13.97 -3.37 -4.82
CA ASN A 162 14.67 -3.58 -3.55
C ASN A 162 14.15 -4.81 -2.82
N VAL A 163 12.85 -5.10 -2.96
CA VAL A 163 12.19 -6.24 -2.31
C VAL A 163 11.16 -6.83 -3.27
N VAL A 164 11.12 -8.16 -3.35
CA VAL A 164 10.08 -8.92 -4.07
C VAL A 164 9.17 -9.57 -3.04
N CYS A 165 7.89 -9.26 -3.10
CA CYS A 165 6.84 -9.84 -2.26
C CYS A 165 5.88 -10.69 -3.10
N GLU A 166 5.37 -11.74 -2.49
CA GLU A 166 4.42 -12.70 -3.07
C GLU A 166 2.99 -12.47 -2.57
N ASP A 167 2.85 -11.84 -1.40
CA ASP A 167 1.55 -11.55 -0.79
C ASP A 167 1.53 -10.16 -0.10
N VAL A 168 0.32 -9.63 0.13
CA VAL A 168 0.12 -8.30 0.73
C VAL A 168 0.71 -8.20 2.14
N SER A 169 0.70 -9.28 2.92
CA SER A 169 1.24 -9.27 4.28
C SER A 169 2.76 -9.05 4.28
N GLN A 170 3.48 -9.57 3.29
CA GLN A 170 4.92 -9.32 3.14
C GLN A 170 5.20 -7.85 2.82
N VAL A 171 4.36 -7.19 2.03
CA VAL A 171 4.51 -5.75 1.75
C VAL A 171 4.32 -4.95 3.04
N VAL A 172 3.27 -5.24 3.82
CA VAL A 172 3.00 -4.56 5.09
C VAL A 172 4.13 -4.78 6.10
N GLN A 173 4.61 -6.02 6.23
CA GLN A 173 5.73 -6.37 7.12
C GLN A 173 7.05 -5.71 6.69
N THR A 174 7.29 -5.63 5.37
CA THR A 174 8.45 -4.92 4.82
C THR A 174 8.39 -3.44 5.16
N LEU A 175 7.24 -2.80 4.98
CA LEU A 175 7.04 -1.39 5.34
C LEU A 175 7.20 -1.16 6.84
N ALA A 176 6.66 -2.04 7.69
CA ALA A 176 6.83 -1.96 9.14
C ALA A 176 8.31 -2.06 9.56
N TYR A 177 9.06 -2.98 8.94
CA TYR A 177 10.49 -3.10 9.20
C TYR A 177 11.27 -1.86 8.75
N VAL A 178 10.99 -1.34 7.55
CA VAL A 178 11.70 -0.17 7.01
C VAL A 178 11.42 1.09 7.82
N ILE A 179 10.19 1.28 8.30
CA ILE A 179 9.78 2.51 8.99
C ILE A 179 10.12 2.46 10.48
N ASP A 180 9.81 1.36 11.16
CA ASP A 180 9.89 1.25 12.63
C ASP A 180 10.97 0.27 13.12
N GLY A 181 11.63 -0.47 12.22
CA GLY A 181 12.52 -1.57 12.59
C GLY A 181 11.78 -2.80 13.13
N ALA A 182 10.45 -2.84 13.01
CA ALA A 182 9.62 -3.91 13.54
C ALA A 182 9.77 -5.20 12.71
N LEU A 183 10.39 -6.21 13.30
CA LEU A 183 10.58 -7.52 12.67
C LEU A 183 9.53 -8.53 13.20
N PRO A 184 8.72 -9.15 12.34
CA PRO A 184 7.80 -10.22 12.77
C PRO A 184 8.55 -11.51 13.08
N PRO A 185 7.92 -12.49 13.77
CA PRO A 185 8.47 -13.83 13.87
C PRO A 185 8.68 -14.44 12.47
N PRO A 186 9.64 -15.36 12.30
CA PRO A 186 9.91 -15.97 11.00
C PRO A 186 8.68 -16.65 10.41
N LYS A 187 8.40 -16.41 9.12
CA LYS A 187 7.28 -17.04 8.41
C LYS A 187 7.42 -18.57 8.35
N ASP A 188 8.65 -19.08 8.28
CA ASP A 188 8.93 -20.52 8.24
C ASP A 188 8.83 -21.20 9.62
N GLY A 189 8.51 -20.43 10.68
CA GLY A 189 8.42 -20.95 12.04
C GLY A 189 9.70 -21.68 12.45
N ASP A 190 9.55 -22.91 12.93
CA ASP A 190 10.65 -23.76 13.39
C ASP A 190 11.65 -24.15 12.28
N ALA A 191 11.27 -24.01 10.99
CA ALA A 191 12.18 -24.27 9.87
C ALA A 191 13.12 -23.08 9.59
N PHE A 192 12.93 -21.93 10.23
CA PHE A 192 13.83 -20.79 10.07
C PHE A 192 15.17 -21.04 10.76
N ILE A 193 16.24 -21.03 9.97
CA ILE A 193 17.62 -21.10 10.45
C ILE A 193 18.28 -19.72 10.29
N PRO A 194 18.72 -19.06 11.38
CA PRO A 194 19.44 -17.78 11.32
C PRO A 194 20.71 -17.85 10.46
N ILE A 195 21.09 -16.73 9.83
CA ILE A 195 22.27 -16.68 8.95
C ILE A 195 23.55 -17.12 9.64
N VAL A 196 23.76 -16.71 10.89
CA VAL A 196 24.91 -17.10 11.73
C VAL A 196 25.01 -18.62 11.94
N GLU A 197 23.88 -19.33 11.95
CA GLU A 197 23.87 -20.79 12.06
C GLU A 197 24.13 -21.45 10.71
N ARG A 198 23.60 -20.90 9.61
CA ARG A 198 23.86 -21.40 8.25
C ARG A 198 25.32 -21.25 7.84
N LEU A 199 25.95 -20.13 8.20
CA LEU A 199 27.34 -19.84 7.86
C LEU A 199 28.36 -20.45 8.84
N GLY A 200 27.89 -20.98 9.97
CA GLY A 200 28.72 -21.62 11.00
C GLY A 200 29.26 -20.64 12.05
N LYS A 201 29.29 -21.08 13.31
CA LYS A 201 29.88 -20.32 14.43
C LYS A 201 31.37 -20.08 14.18
N GLY A 202 31.77 -18.81 14.11
CA GLY A 202 33.18 -18.40 13.92
C GLY A 202 33.51 -17.84 12.53
N ASN A 203 32.54 -17.69 11.63
CA ASN A 203 32.73 -16.87 10.43
C ASN A 203 33.04 -15.41 10.85
N PRO A 204 34.16 -14.80 10.43
CA PRO A 204 34.50 -13.42 10.76
C PRO A 204 33.56 -12.38 10.10
N ASN A 205 32.77 -12.80 9.11
CA ASN A 205 31.66 -12.06 8.51
C ASN A 205 30.34 -12.86 8.70
N PRO A 206 29.84 -12.98 9.94
CA PRO A 206 28.67 -13.80 10.26
C PRO A 206 27.36 -13.27 9.66
#